data_AF-A0A101SLE3-F1
#
_entry.id   AF-A0A101SLE3-F1
#
_cell.length_a   1.000
_cell.length_b   1.000
_cell.length_c   1.000
_cell.angle_alpha   90.00
_cell.angle_beta   90.00
_cell.angle_gamma   90.00
#
_symmetry.space_group_name_H-M   'P 1'
#
loop_
_entity.id
_entity.type
_entity.pdbx_description
1 polymer ?
#
loop_
_entity_poly.entity_id
_entity_poly.type
_entity_poly.pdbx_seq_one_letter_code
_entity_poly.pdbx_strand_id
1 'polypeptide(L)'
;MKDVEFVTNLLLLTEIGVRAYSQDDLDREYGSREDEWSEQQTVEVEFRETIRTMSEISSELLSGIGKRLKNQADFYSLYGAILELSRQGRLPGRSEINERLTSFMRVVVNDEARTNDEVAKQYFEAARSASNDALQRRTRIGVVKDVLTGVWDASAAERL
;
A
#
# COMPACT_ATOMS: atom_id res chain seq x y z
N MET A 1 2.35 -20.96 3.11
CA MET A 1 1.01 -20.68 3.69
C MET A 1 0.80 -19.18 3.89
N LYS A 2 1.66 -18.48 4.66
CA LYS A 2 1.56 -17.01 4.85
C LYS A 2 1.67 -16.19 3.56
N ASP A 3 2.49 -16.62 2.59
CA ASP A 3 2.62 -15.89 1.32
C ASP A 3 1.36 -16.01 0.47
N VAL A 4 0.74 -17.20 0.46
CA VAL A 4 -0.54 -17.44 -0.24
C VAL A 4 -1.62 -16.58 0.40
N GLU A 5 -1.74 -16.59 1.73
CA GLU A 5 -2.69 -15.76 2.48
C GLU A 5 -2.51 -14.26 2.19
N PHE A 6 -1.26 -13.80 2.11
CA PHE A 6 -0.98 -12.40 1.78
C PHE A 6 -1.40 -12.07 0.34
N VAL A 7 -1.09 -12.93 -0.62
CA VAL A 7 -1.55 -12.77 -2.01
C VAL A 7 -3.08 -12.80 -2.09
N THR A 8 -3.77 -13.64 -1.31
CA THR A 8 -5.23 -13.63 -1.17
C THR A 8 -5.73 -12.28 -0.69
N ASN A 9 -5.10 -11.70 0.32
CA ASN A 9 -5.48 -10.38 0.82
C ASN A 9 -5.33 -9.28 -0.25
N LEU A 10 -4.34 -9.38 -1.13
CA LEU A 10 -4.17 -8.45 -2.25
C LEU A 10 -5.23 -8.66 -3.34
N LEU A 11 -5.56 -9.92 -3.68
CA LEU A 11 -6.64 -10.24 -4.62
C LEU A 11 -8.00 -9.75 -4.09
N LEU A 12 -8.29 -9.98 -2.81
CA LEU A 12 -9.51 -9.49 -2.16
C LEU A 12 -9.54 -7.95 -2.06
N LEU A 13 -8.39 -7.31 -1.84
CA LEU A 13 -8.29 -5.85 -1.93
C LEU A 13 -8.61 -5.36 -3.34
N THR A 14 -8.16 -6.08 -4.36
CA THR A 14 -8.47 -5.78 -5.76
C THR A 14 -9.97 -5.88 -6.00
N GLU A 15 -10.57 -7.02 -5.65
CA GLU A 15 -11.94 -7.33 -5.99
C GLU A 15 -12.96 -6.51 -5.19
N ILE A 16 -12.82 -6.47 -3.85
CA ILE A 16 -13.87 -5.96 -2.95
C ILE A 16 -13.38 -4.85 -2.01
N GLY A 17 -12.12 -4.41 -2.16
CA GLY A 17 -11.54 -3.30 -1.41
C GLY A 17 -11.06 -3.66 0.00
N VAL A 18 -10.78 -2.63 0.81
CA VAL A 18 -10.20 -2.81 2.15
C VAL A 18 -11.19 -3.41 3.14
N ARG A 19 -10.90 -4.61 3.61
CA ARG A 19 -11.56 -5.30 4.73
C ARG A 19 -10.54 -5.95 5.66
N ALA A 20 -11.00 -6.33 6.85
CA ALA A 20 -10.28 -7.24 7.74
C ALA A 20 -10.87 -8.64 7.53
N TYR A 21 -10.01 -9.64 7.38
CA TYR A 21 -10.42 -11.03 7.22
C TYR A 21 -9.82 -11.86 8.36
N SER A 22 -10.66 -12.61 9.06
CA SER A 22 -10.19 -13.75 9.85
C SER A 22 -9.84 -14.92 8.92
N GLN A 23 -9.23 -15.98 9.46
CA GLN A 23 -8.94 -17.17 8.68
C GLN A 23 -10.24 -17.81 8.12
N ASP A 24 -11.28 -17.89 8.94
CA ASP A 24 -12.60 -18.39 8.54
C ASP A 24 -13.24 -17.54 7.42
N ASP A 25 -12.97 -16.23 7.43
CA ASP A 25 -13.44 -15.36 6.35
C ASP A 25 -12.70 -15.63 5.04
N LEU A 26 -11.38 -15.85 5.09
CA LEU A 26 -10.60 -16.21 3.91
C LEU A 26 -11.06 -17.55 3.32
N ASP A 27 -11.28 -18.55 4.16
CA ASP A 27 -11.77 -19.86 3.72
C ASP A 27 -13.15 -19.75 3.05
N ARG A 28 -14.03 -18.89 3.59
CA ARG A 28 -15.33 -18.59 2.98
C ARG A 28 -15.20 -17.90 1.63
N GLU A 29 -14.35 -16.89 1.52
CA GLU A 29 -14.11 -16.17 0.26
C GLU A 29 -13.50 -17.10 -0.79
N TYR A 30 -12.63 -18.04 -0.40
CA TYR A 30 -12.14 -19.08 -1.30
C TYR A 30 -13.26 -20.00 -1.78
N GLY A 31 -14.04 -20.56 -0.86
CA GLY A 31 -15.11 -21.49 -1.19
C GLY A 31 -16.18 -20.88 -2.09
N SER A 32 -16.48 -19.58 -1.94
CA SER A 32 -17.48 -18.91 -2.78
C SER A 32 -17.04 -18.69 -4.23
N ARG A 33 -15.76 -18.91 -4.56
CA ARG A 33 -15.17 -18.74 -5.90
C ARG A 33 -14.71 -20.07 -6.53
N GLU A 34 -14.91 -21.19 -5.83
CA GLU A 34 -14.46 -22.51 -6.29
C GLU A 34 -15.25 -23.00 -7.50
N ASP A 35 -16.56 -22.77 -7.50
CA ASP A 35 -17.46 -23.19 -8.59
C ASP A 35 -17.48 -22.18 -9.76
N GLU A 36 -17.62 -20.88 -9.45
CA GLU A 36 -17.68 -19.80 -10.44
C GLU A 36 -17.12 -18.49 -9.86
N TRP A 37 -16.23 -17.84 -10.60
CA TRP A 37 -15.71 -16.51 -10.25
C TRP A 37 -15.93 -15.54 -11.40
N SER A 38 -17.09 -14.88 -11.41
CA SER A 38 -17.53 -14.03 -12.53
C SER A 38 -16.57 -12.88 -12.84
N GLU A 39 -15.95 -12.30 -11.82
CA GLU A 39 -15.03 -11.16 -11.94
C GLU A 39 -13.56 -11.56 -12.12
N GLN A 40 -13.26 -12.87 -12.25
CA GLN A 40 -11.89 -13.39 -12.28
C GLN A 40 -11.00 -12.64 -13.27
N GLN A 41 -11.47 -12.47 -14.51
CA GLN A 41 -10.66 -11.87 -15.56
C GLN A 41 -10.33 -10.41 -15.24
N THR A 42 -11.32 -9.64 -14.79
CA THR A 42 -11.16 -8.22 -14.42
C THR A 42 -10.18 -8.10 -13.25
N VAL A 43 -10.38 -8.88 -12.20
CA VAL A 43 -9.53 -8.86 -11.00
C VAL A 43 -8.10 -9.28 -11.33
N GLU A 44 -7.91 -10.30 -12.15
CA GLU A 44 -6.58 -10.76 -12.55
C GLU A 44 -5.81 -9.68 -13.34
N VAL A 45 -6.48 -9.01 -14.28
CA VAL A 45 -5.87 -7.94 -15.07
C VAL A 45 -5.43 -6.80 -14.15
N GLU A 46 -6.33 -6.27 -13.33
CA GLU A 46 -6.01 -5.16 -12.42
C GLU A 46 -4.92 -5.54 -11.40
N PHE A 47 -4.96 -6.77 -10.90
CA PHE A 47 -3.95 -7.27 -9.99
C PHE A 47 -2.57 -7.27 -10.65
N ARG A 48 -2.46 -7.84 -11.86
CA ARG A 48 -1.20 -7.93 -12.60
C ARG A 48 -0.67 -6.54 -12.99
N GLU A 49 -1.54 -5.63 -13.40
CA GLU A 49 -1.16 -4.26 -13.74
C GLU A 49 -0.61 -3.53 -12.52
N THR A 50 -1.28 -3.64 -11.37
CA THR A 50 -0.81 -3.03 -10.12
C THR A 50 0.55 -3.57 -9.70
N ILE A 51 0.76 -4.90 -9.78
CA ILE A 51 2.06 -5.52 -9.50
C ILE A 51 3.13 -5.07 -10.50
N ARG A 52 2.79 -4.94 -11.79
CA ARG A 52 3.72 -4.40 -12.81
C ARG A 52 4.14 -2.99 -12.45
N THR A 53 3.21 -2.10 -12.14
CA THR A 53 3.52 -0.73 -11.71
C THR A 53 4.43 -0.71 -10.48
N MET A 54 4.15 -1.56 -9.47
CA MET A 54 5.02 -1.68 -8.30
C MET A 54 6.41 -2.18 -8.64
N SER A 55 6.55 -3.11 -9.59
CA SER A 55 7.84 -3.64 -10.04
C SER A 55 8.72 -2.60 -10.75
N GLU A 56 8.11 -1.53 -11.25
CA GLU A 56 8.82 -0.42 -11.90
C GLU A 56 9.33 0.61 -10.87
N ILE A 57 8.92 0.53 -9.61
CA ILE A 57 9.48 1.37 -8.54
C ILE A 57 10.98 1.04 -8.39
N SER A 58 11.79 2.08 -8.18
CA SER A 58 13.26 1.97 -8.16
C SER A 58 13.73 0.91 -7.16
N SER A 59 14.59 0.01 -7.63
CA SER A 59 15.24 -1.00 -6.78
C SER A 59 16.11 -0.36 -5.69
N GLU A 60 16.60 0.87 -5.90
CA GLU A 60 17.35 1.65 -4.92
C GLU A 60 16.47 2.08 -3.74
N LEU A 61 15.22 2.47 -4.00
CA LEU A 61 14.25 2.75 -2.94
C LEU A 61 14.04 1.50 -2.09
N LEU A 62 13.90 0.35 -2.74
CA LEU A 62 13.63 -0.93 -2.08
C LEU A 62 14.85 -1.52 -1.34
N SER A 63 16.08 -1.09 -1.63
CA SER A 63 17.31 -1.61 -1.01
C SER A 63 17.87 -0.72 0.11
N GLY A 64 17.57 0.58 0.11
CA GLY A 64 18.01 1.55 1.12
C GLY A 64 16.91 1.99 2.09
N ILE A 65 16.68 3.31 2.14
CA ILE A 65 15.68 3.99 3.01
C ILE A 65 14.25 3.43 2.89
N GLY A 66 13.86 2.91 1.73
CA GLY A 66 12.55 2.31 1.49
C GLY A 66 12.51 0.80 1.72
N LYS A 67 13.53 0.18 2.32
CA LYS A 67 13.52 -1.25 2.67
C LYS A 67 12.27 -1.65 3.46
N ARG A 68 11.72 -0.74 4.27
CA ARG A 68 10.45 -0.91 4.99
C ARG A 68 9.27 -1.24 4.06
N LEU A 69 9.23 -0.70 2.84
CA LEU A 69 8.17 -0.98 1.86
C LEU A 69 8.08 -2.46 1.46
N LYS A 70 9.10 -3.27 1.80
CA LYS A 70 9.09 -4.73 1.63
C LYS A 70 8.31 -5.47 2.73
N ASN A 71 8.01 -4.80 3.84
CA ASN A 71 7.18 -5.41 4.89
C ASN A 71 5.74 -5.52 4.40
N GLN A 72 5.03 -6.57 4.81
CA GLN A 72 3.67 -6.86 4.33
C GLN A 72 2.69 -5.70 4.51
N ALA A 73 2.71 -5.01 5.65
CA ALA A 73 1.81 -3.89 5.92
C ALA A 73 2.04 -2.70 4.97
N ASP A 74 3.31 -2.34 4.78
CA ASP A 74 3.71 -1.22 3.93
C ASP A 74 3.49 -1.59 2.43
N PHE A 75 3.83 -2.82 2.03
CA PHE A 75 3.58 -3.36 0.68
C PHE A 75 2.08 -3.35 0.34
N TYR A 76 1.23 -3.86 1.23
CA TYR A 76 -0.23 -3.86 1.06
C TYR A 76 -0.77 -2.45 0.88
N SER A 77 -0.24 -1.49 1.65
CA SER A 77 -0.69 -0.10 1.61
C SER A 77 -0.27 0.59 0.31
N LEU A 78 0.95 0.34 -0.17
CA LEU A 78 1.43 0.82 -1.46
C LEU A 78 0.64 0.21 -2.62
N TYR A 79 0.38 -1.10 -2.58
CA TYR A 79 -0.45 -1.79 -3.55
C TYR A 79 -1.84 -1.15 -3.64
N GLY A 80 -2.53 -0.98 -2.50
CA GLY A 80 -3.86 -0.38 -2.46
C GLY A 80 -3.89 1.06 -2.97
N ALA A 81 -2.88 1.86 -2.64
CA ALA A 81 -2.78 3.22 -3.12
C ALA A 81 -2.61 3.29 -4.64
N ILE A 82 -1.74 2.46 -5.21
CA ILE A 82 -1.54 2.38 -6.67
C ILE A 82 -2.80 1.90 -7.36
N LEU A 83 -3.43 0.83 -6.86
CA LEU A 83 -4.67 0.28 -7.40
C LEU A 83 -5.77 1.36 -7.44
N GLU A 84 -6.03 2.04 -6.33
CA GLU A 84 -7.07 3.06 -6.25
C GLU A 84 -6.78 4.27 -7.15
N LEU A 85 -5.53 4.73 -7.20
CA LEU A 85 -5.15 5.87 -8.05
C LEU A 85 -5.19 5.50 -9.54
N SER A 86 -4.83 4.27 -9.89
CA SER A 86 -4.95 3.74 -11.25
C SER A 86 -6.41 3.74 -11.71
N ARG A 87 -7.32 3.18 -10.90
CA ARG A 87 -8.78 3.19 -11.15
C ARG A 87 -9.35 4.60 -11.32
N GLN A 88 -8.77 5.58 -10.62
CA GLN A 88 -9.19 6.98 -10.69
C GLN A 88 -8.57 7.76 -11.86
N GLY A 89 -7.64 7.16 -12.63
CA GLY A 89 -6.88 7.87 -13.65
C GLY A 89 -5.98 8.97 -13.08
N ARG A 90 -5.60 8.85 -11.80
CA ARG A 90 -4.82 9.85 -11.03
C ARG A 90 -3.44 9.35 -10.63
N LEU A 91 -3.03 8.19 -11.13
CA LEU A 91 -1.71 7.64 -10.85
C LEU A 91 -0.62 8.55 -11.45
N PRO A 92 0.31 9.08 -10.65
CA PRO A 92 1.38 9.94 -11.14
C PRO A 92 2.37 9.20 -12.04
N GLY A 93 3.26 9.96 -12.69
CA GLY A 93 4.35 9.37 -13.45
C GLY A 93 5.35 8.63 -12.56
N ARG A 94 6.04 7.64 -13.13
CA ARG A 94 7.04 6.81 -12.42
C ARG A 94 8.09 7.64 -11.67
N SER A 95 8.58 8.73 -12.26
CA SER A 95 9.59 9.59 -11.61
C SER A 95 9.03 10.23 -10.34
N GLU A 96 7.81 10.76 -10.41
CA GLU A 96 7.15 11.42 -9.28
C GLU A 96 6.85 10.44 -8.15
N ILE A 97 6.39 9.22 -8.48
CA ILE A 97 6.17 8.15 -7.50
C ILE A 97 7.47 7.87 -6.73
N ASN A 98 8.58 7.69 -7.44
CA ASN A 98 9.87 7.38 -6.82
C ASN A 98 10.38 8.52 -5.94
N GLU A 99 10.30 9.75 -6.42
CA GLU A 99 10.72 10.93 -5.66
C GLU A 99 9.89 11.11 -4.39
N ARG A 100 8.56 11.12 -4.51
CA ARG A 100 7.64 11.36 -3.39
C ARG A 100 7.74 10.25 -2.33
N LEU A 101 7.78 8.97 -2.75
CA LEU A 101 7.98 7.87 -1.82
C LEU A 101 9.37 7.92 -1.16
N THR A 102 10.42 8.26 -1.90
CA THR A 102 11.77 8.41 -1.34
C THR A 102 11.78 9.46 -0.22
N SER A 103 11.23 10.65 -0.50
CA SER A 103 11.17 11.75 0.47
C SER A 103 10.33 11.36 1.69
N PHE A 104 9.16 10.77 1.49
CA PHE A 104 8.30 10.32 2.59
C PHE A 104 8.98 9.26 3.45
N MET A 105 9.60 8.26 2.82
CA MET A 105 10.27 7.19 3.55
C MET A 105 11.48 7.68 4.36
N ARG A 106 12.19 8.72 3.92
CA ARG A 106 13.25 9.37 4.73
C ARG A 106 12.70 9.93 6.03
N VAL A 107 11.53 10.58 5.98
CA VAL A 107 10.86 11.11 7.17
C VAL A 107 10.39 9.97 8.06
N VAL A 108 9.71 8.97 7.51
CA VAL A 108 9.15 7.83 8.28
C VAL A 108 10.23 7.04 9.03
N VAL A 109 11.41 6.84 8.44
CA VAL A 109 12.49 6.05 9.09
C VAL A 109 13.36 6.85 10.05
N ASN A 110 13.27 8.18 10.03
CA ASN A 110 13.97 9.05 10.97
C ASN A 110 13.04 9.38 12.14
N ASP A 111 13.39 8.94 13.36
CA ASP A 111 12.53 9.09 14.53
C ASP A 111 12.24 10.56 14.91
N GLU A 112 13.22 11.45 14.76
CA GLU A 112 13.07 12.88 15.05
C GLU A 112 12.18 13.55 14.01
N ALA A 113 12.49 13.36 12.72
CA ALA A 113 11.69 13.92 11.62
C ALA A 113 10.25 13.40 11.66
N ARG A 114 10.06 12.10 11.91
CA ARG A 114 8.74 11.48 12.05
C ARG A 114 7.94 12.06 13.21
N THR A 115 8.57 12.35 14.34
CA THR A 115 7.86 12.89 15.52
C THR A 115 7.31 14.30 15.24
N ASN A 116 7.95 15.03 14.34
CA ASN A 116 7.55 16.37 13.92
C ASN A 116 6.62 16.39 12.69
N ASP A 117 6.32 15.23 12.08
CA ASP A 117 5.41 15.07 10.96
C ASP A 117 4.26 14.14 11.35
N GLU A 118 3.10 14.72 11.66
CA GLU A 118 1.92 13.97 12.10
C GLU A 118 1.45 12.93 11.07
N VAL A 119 1.65 13.16 9.76
CA VAL A 119 1.27 12.22 8.70
C VAL A 119 2.21 11.01 8.70
N ALA A 120 3.52 11.25 8.77
CA ALA A 120 4.53 10.20 8.85
C ALA A 120 4.39 9.38 10.14
N LYS A 121 4.09 10.05 11.27
CA LYS A 121 3.80 9.41 12.56
C LYS A 121 2.55 8.54 12.48
N GLN A 122 1.44 9.07 11.99
CA GLN A 122 0.18 8.34 11.82
C GLN A 122 0.38 7.09 10.94
N TYR A 123 1.09 7.23 9.83
CA TYR A 123 1.42 6.11 8.95
C TYR A 123 2.22 5.02 9.68
N PHE A 124 3.27 5.43 10.40
CA PHE A 124 4.15 4.50 11.11
C PHE A 124 3.44 3.77 12.25
N GLU A 125 2.63 4.48 13.03
CA GLU A 125 1.82 3.90 14.11
C GLU A 125 0.76 2.94 13.56
N ALA A 126 0.10 3.32 12.47
CA ALA A 126 -0.85 2.45 11.77
C ALA A 126 -0.19 1.17 11.23
N ALA A 127 1.09 1.25 10.84
CA ALA A 127 1.84 0.08 10.36
C ALA A 127 2.38 -0.82 11.50
N ARG A 128 2.55 -0.29 12.71
CA ARG A 128 3.00 -1.07 13.89
C ARG A 128 1.85 -1.64 14.71
N SER A 129 0.69 -1.00 14.70
CA SER A 129 -0.53 -1.51 15.31
C SER A 129 -1.09 -2.69 14.52
N ALA A 130 -2.26 -3.23 14.90
CA ALA A 130 -2.88 -4.40 14.27
C ALA A 130 -2.95 -4.24 12.73
N SER A 131 -1.95 -4.78 12.03
CA SER A 131 -1.70 -4.42 10.61
C SER A 131 -2.79 -4.92 9.65
N ASN A 132 -3.53 -5.94 10.09
CA ASN A 132 -4.68 -6.51 9.39
C ASN A 132 -6.02 -5.84 9.73
N ASP A 133 -6.04 -4.91 10.68
CA ASP A 133 -7.23 -4.12 10.99
C ASP A 133 -7.60 -3.22 9.79
N ALA A 134 -8.90 -3.16 9.50
CA ALA A 134 -9.42 -2.45 8.33
C ALA A 134 -9.21 -0.94 8.44
N LEU A 135 -9.34 -0.35 9.63
CA LEU A 135 -9.10 1.08 9.83
C LEU A 135 -7.63 1.40 9.60
N GLN A 136 -6.72 0.61 10.15
CA GLN A 136 -5.28 0.81 9.95
C GLN A 136 -4.87 0.65 8.49
N ARG A 137 -5.44 -0.33 7.77
CA ARG A 137 -5.25 -0.48 6.32
C ARG A 137 -5.70 0.75 5.54
N ARG A 138 -6.91 1.27 5.81
CA ARG A 138 -7.44 2.47 5.15
C ARG A 138 -6.60 3.71 5.44
N THR A 139 -6.19 3.89 6.69
CA THR A 139 -5.31 5.00 7.09
C THR A 139 -4.01 4.99 6.30
N ARG A 140 -3.32 3.84 6.24
CA ARG A 140 -2.06 3.74 5.50
C ARG A 140 -2.24 3.94 4.00
N ILE A 141 -3.27 3.33 3.39
CA ILE A 141 -3.57 3.52 1.97
C ILE A 141 -3.86 4.99 1.68
N GLY A 142 -4.66 5.66 2.52
CA GLY A 142 -4.96 7.09 2.41
C GLY A 142 -3.69 7.95 2.43
N VAL A 143 -2.85 7.76 3.45
CA VAL A 143 -1.58 8.50 3.55
C VAL A 143 -0.69 8.26 2.33
N VAL A 144 -0.54 7.02 1.89
CA VAL A 144 0.29 6.74 0.69
C VAL A 144 -0.31 7.40 -0.55
N LYS A 145 -1.63 7.47 -0.70
CA LYS A 145 -2.26 8.20 -1.82
C LYS A 145 -1.97 9.70 -1.75
N ASP A 146 -2.03 10.29 -0.55
CA ASP A 146 -1.71 11.71 -0.36
C ASP A 146 -0.24 12.00 -0.69
N VAL A 147 0.66 11.11 -0.30
CA VAL A 147 2.08 11.15 -0.70
C VAL A 147 2.23 11.04 -2.21
N LEU A 148 1.63 10.05 -2.84
CA LEU A 148 1.77 9.83 -4.29
C LEU A 148 1.19 10.99 -5.09
N THR A 149 0.08 11.58 -4.66
CA THR A 149 -0.57 12.70 -5.36
C THR A 149 0.01 14.07 -5.00
N GLY A 150 1.02 14.13 -4.12
CA GLY A 150 1.70 15.38 -3.74
C GLY A 150 0.88 16.27 -2.79
N VAL A 151 -0.15 15.72 -2.13
CA VAL A 151 -0.89 16.39 -1.07
C VAL A 151 -0.04 16.50 0.20
N TRP A 152 0.75 15.45 0.50
CA TRP A 152 1.79 15.54 1.51
C TRP A 152 2.99 16.31 0.95
N ASP A 153 3.37 17.40 1.62
CA ASP A 153 4.48 18.27 1.21
C ASP A 153 5.72 18.01 2.07
N ALA A 154 6.77 17.50 1.43
CA ALA A 154 8.08 17.27 2.04
C ALA A 154 8.77 18.56 2.50
N SER A 155 8.38 19.74 2.00
CA SER A 155 9.02 21.02 2.31
C SER A 155 8.83 21.47 3.76
N ALA A 156 7.89 20.87 4.50
CA ALA A 156 7.76 21.05 5.94
C ALA A 156 8.88 20.31 6.71
N ALA A 157 9.37 19.18 6.18
CA ALA A 157 10.36 18.33 6.83
C ALA A 157 11.81 18.79 6.60
N GLU A 158 12.10 19.56 5.52
CA GLU A 158 13.42 20.14 5.25
C GLU A 158 13.65 21.51 5.93
N ARG A 159 12.66 22.04 6.66
CA ARG A 159 12.77 23.30 7.43
C ARG A 159 13.16 23.10 8.90
N LEU A 160 13.53 21.88 9.29
CA LEU A 160 14.06 21.50 10.60
C LEU A 160 15.45 20.89 10.43
#